data_AF-A0A7C4F7Z4-F1
#
_entry.id   AF-A0A7C4F7Z4-F1
#
_cell.length_a   1.000
_cell.length_b   1.000
_cell.length_c   1.000
_cell.angle_alpha   90.00
_cell.angle_beta   90.00
_cell.angle_gamma   90.00
#
_symmetry.space_group_name_H-M   'P 1'
#
loop_
_entity.id
_entity.type
_entity.pdbx_description
1 polymer ?
#
loop_
_entity_poly.entity_id
_entity_poly.type
_entity_poly.pdbx_seq_one_letter_code
_entity_poly.pdbx_strand_id
1 'polypeptide(L)'
;MGFTAASMLARVESLEKLSYAKVTRLRLGDGQRKVEVEIPDRVLAEAGLTPGEGDLLEVEVRKELGDTRDWDIVMRGEVYLKRSNPPRVYVSLWGLQLVLEDPEALKNFDIGDKLYLFIRAKK
;
A
#
# COMPACT_ATOMS: atom_id res chain seq x y z
N MET A 1 23.27 -1.16 1.36
CA MET A 1 22.22 -1.40 2.38
C MET A 1 20.95 -0.80 1.83
N GLY A 2 20.10 -1.63 1.21
CA GLY A 2 18.84 -1.19 0.61
C GLY A 2 17.89 -0.71 1.71
N PHE A 3 17.29 0.44 1.50
CA PHE A 3 16.33 1.02 2.42
C PHE A 3 15.02 0.23 2.38
N THR A 4 14.62 -0.34 3.53
CA THR A 4 13.32 -0.98 3.74
C THR A 4 12.34 0.10 4.18
N ALA A 5 11.44 0.52 3.30
CA ALA A 5 10.49 1.58 3.62
C ALA A 5 9.29 0.97 4.35
N ALA A 6 9.37 0.89 5.68
CA ALA A 6 8.23 0.60 6.55
C ALA A 6 7.46 -0.70 6.20
N SER A 7 7.94 -1.84 6.71
CA SER A 7 7.06 -2.99 6.94
C SER A 7 6.12 -2.67 8.11
N MET A 8 4.85 -3.05 7.99
CA MET A 8 3.85 -2.90 9.04
C MET A 8 2.84 -4.03 9.01
N LEU A 9 2.45 -4.49 10.20
CA LEU A 9 1.26 -5.31 10.38
C LEU A 9 0.08 -4.38 10.63
N ALA A 10 -0.83 -4.30 9.68
CA ALA A 10 -1.91 -3.33 9.65
C ALA A 10 -3.27 -4.01 9.76
N ARG A 11 -4.18 -3.37 10.49
CA ARG A 11 -5.59 -3.76 10.50
C ARG A 11 -6.31 -3.10 9.34
N VAL A 12 -7.20 -3.84 8.70
CA VAL A 12 -8.16 -3.27 7.74
C VAL A 12 -9.17 -2.41 8.51
N GLU A 13 -9.07 -1.09 8.34
CA GLU A 13 -9.93 -0.10 9.00
C GLU A 13 -11.25 0.09 8.24
N SER A 14 -11.21 0.06 6.91
CA SER A 14 -12.40 0.12 6.06
C SER A 14 -12.10 -0.34 4.63
N LEU A 15 -13.15 -0.72 3.92
CA LEU A 15 -13.11 -1.03 2.50
C LEU A 15 -14.19 -0.27 1.74
N GLU A 16 -13.84 0.25 0.59
CA GLU A 16 -14.77 0.96 -0.30
C GLU A 16 -14.68 0.37 -1.71
N LYS A 17 -15.81 -0.15 -2.23
CA LYS A 17 -15.89 -0.55 -3.64
C LYS A 17 -16.14 0.68 -4.50
N LEU A 18 -15.18 1.03 -5.34
CA LEU A 18 -15.25 2.21 -6.18
C LEU A 18 -16.14 1.92 -7.39
N SER A 19 -17.43 2.21 -7.32
CA SER A 19 -18.45 1.76 -8.31
C SER A 19 -18.15 2.09 -9.78
N TYR A 20 -17.29 3.07 -10.06
CA TYR A 20 -16.85 3.44 -11.40
C TYR A 20 -15.78 2.51 -12.00
N ALA A 21 -15.16 1.65 -11.19
CA ALA A 21 -14.13 0.70 -11.61
C ALA A 21 -14.26 -0.62 -10.82
N LYS A 22 -13.81 -1.75 -11.37
CA LYS A 22 -13.74 -3.01 -10.59
C LYS A 22 -12.54 -2.98 -9.64
N VAL A 23 -12.56 -2.04 -8.71
CA VAL A 23 -11.46 -1.66 -7.81
C VAL A 23 -12.01 -1.50 -6.40
N THR A 24 -11.31 -2.09 -5.44
CA THR A 24 -11.54 -1.92 -4.02
C THR A 24 -10.46 -1.03 -3.44
N ARG A 25 -10.86 0.02 -2.72
CA ARG A 25 -9.98 0.85 -1.90
C ARG A 25 -9.93 0.27 -0.49
N LEU A 26 -8.73 -0.08 -0.04
CA LEU A 26 -8.45 -0.55 1.31
C LEU A 26 -7.83 0.59 2.12
N ARG A 27 -8.34 0.82 3.33
CA ARG A 27 -7.66 1.63 4.34
C ARG A 27 -7.14 0.72 5.43
N LEU A 28 -5.85 0.79 5.67
CA LEU A 28 -5.11 -0.06 6.59
C LEU A 28 -4.39 0.83 7.62
N GLY A 29 -4.37 0.42 8.87
CA GLY A 29 -3.69 1.18 9.92
C GLY A 29 -3.15 0.32 11.07
N ASP A 30 -2.06 0.76 11.68
CA ASP A 30 -1.48 0.16 12.90
C ASP A 30 -1.61 1.07 14.14
N GLY A 31 -2.42 2.13 14.02
CA GLY A 31 -2.60 3.17 15.04
C GLY A 31 -1.61 4.34 14.95
N GLN A 32 -0.48 4.18 14.27
CA GLN A 32 0.51 5.25 14.05
C GLN A 32 0.63 5.63 12.57
N ARG A 33 0.59 4.64 11.69
CA ARG A 33 0.73 4.76 10.25
C ARG A 33 -0.56 4.34 9.58
N LYS A 34 -0.88 4.98 8.46
CA LYS A 34 -2.01 4.58 7.60
C LYS A 34 -1.56 4.40 6.17
N VAL A 35 -2.12 3.36 5.55
CA VAL A 35 -1.95 3.06 4.13
C VAL A 35 -3.33 3.01 3.51
N GLU A 36 -3.55 3.83 2.49
CA GLU A 36 -4.72 3.73 1.62
C GLU A 36 -4.25 3.22 0.26
N VAL A 37 -4.84 2.14 -0.23
CA VAL A 37 -4.45 1.53 -1.51
C VAL A 37 -5.66 1.10 -2.31
N GLU A 38 -5.66 1.42 -3.60
CA GLU A 38 -6.59 0.91 -4.58
C GLU A 38 -6.05 -0.37 -5.22
N ILE A 39 -6.86 -1.44 -5.17
CA ILE A 39 -6.51 -2.75 -5.72
C ILE A 39 -7.63 -3.23 -6.64
N PRO A 40 -7.35 -3.68 -7.87
CA PRO A 40 -8.37 -4.26 -8.72
C PRO A 40 -8.96 -5.52 -8.07
N ASP A 41 -10.29 -5.66 -8.13
CA ASP A 41 -11.00 -6.80 -7.51
C ASP A 41 -10.50 -8.15 -8.04
N ARG A 42 -10.07 -8.17 -9.31
CA ARG A 42 -9.47 -9.34 -9.95
C ARG A 42 -8.13 -9.71 -9.32
N VAL A 43 -7.29 -8.74 -8.97
CA VAL A 43 -5.99 -8.98 -8.32
C VAL A 43 -6.20 -9.53 -6.92
N LEU A 44 -7.17 -9.01 -6.16
CA LEU A 44 -7.57 -9.57 -4.86
C LEU A 44 -8.01 -11.03 -4.99
N ALA A 45 -8.87 -11.33 -5.98
CA ALA A 45 -9.37 -12.68 -6.20
C ALA A 45 -8.27 -13.66 -6.64
N GLU A 46 -7.37 -13.25 -7.54
CA GLU A 46 -6.23 -14.06 -7.99
C GLU A 46 -5.23 -14.33 -6.84
N ALA A 47 -5.07 -13.38 -5.93
CA ALA A 47 -4.28 -13.53 -4.71
C ALA A 47 -4.99 -14.37 -3.61
N GLY A 48 -6.25 -14.76 -3.81
CA GLY A 48 -7.05 -15.45 -2.80
C GLY A 48 -7.35 -14.60 -1.55
N LEU A 49 -7.27 -13.28 -1.67
CA LEU A 49 -7.49 -12.33 -0.58
C LEU A 49 -8.94 -11.82 -0.61
N THR A 50 -9.64 -12.01 0.51
CA THR A 50 -10.97 -11.43 0.75
C THR A 50 -10.94 -10.61 2.05
N PRO A 51 -10.19 -9.49 2.09
CA PRO A 51 -10.05 -8.72 3.31
C PRO A 51 -11.40 -8.18 3.79
N GLY A 52 -11.66 -8.34 5.07
CA GLY A 52 -12.78 -7.73 5.80
C GLY A 52 -12.27 -6.72 6.83
N GLU A 53 -13.17 -5.85 7.31
CA GLU A 53 -12.83 -4.93 8.40
C GLU A 53 -12.38 -5.72 9.64
N GLY A 54 -11.26 -5.31 10.24
CA GLY A 54 -10.65 -5.99 11.38
C GLY A 54 -9.59 -7.03 11.02
N ASP A 55 -9.51 -7.48 9.76
CA ASP A 55 -8.48 -8.42 9.32
C ASP A 55 -7.08 -7.79 9.40
N LEU A 56 -6.07 -8.64 9.53
CA LEU A 56 -4.67 -8.24 9.60
C LEU A 56 -3.94 -8.56 8.30
N LEU A 57 -3.34 -7.53 7.70
CA LEU A 57 -2.49 -7.63 6.53
C LEU A 57 -1.09 -7.14 6.87
N GLU A 58 -0.08 -7.85 6.39
CA GLU A 58 1.28 -7.32 6.38
C GLU A 58 1.47 -6.51 5.09
N VAL A 59 1.94 -5.28 5.26
CA VAL A 59 2.16 -4.33 4.18
C VAL A 59 3.60 -3.86 4.26
N GLU A 60 4.27 -3.82 3.13
CA GLU A 60 5.63 -3.30 3.05
C GLU A 60 5.80 -2.45 1.80
N VAL A 61 6.60 -1.39 1.92
CA VAL A 61 6.99 -0.55 0.81
C VAL A 61 8.51 -0.59 0.64
N ARG A 62 9.00 -0.64 -0.60
CA ARG A 62 10.45 -0.66 -0.87
C ARG A 62 10.77 0.14 -2.11
N LYS A 63 11.98 0.72 -2.19
CA LYS A 63 12.48 1.33 -3.45
C LYS A 63 12.92 0.29 -4.48
N GLU A 64 13.23 -0.92 -4.02
CA GLU A 64 13.71 -2.04 -4.83
C GLU A 64 12.77 -3.24 -4.68
N LEU A 65 12.65 -4.05 -5.73
CA LEU A 65 11.72 -5.19 -5.77
C LEU A 65 12.12 -6.29 -4.76
N GLY A 66 13.39 -6.65 -4.69
CA GLY A 66 13.85 -7.74 -3.83
C GLY A 66 13.14 -9.08 -4.13
N ASP A 67 12.99 -9.92 -3.10
CA ASP A 67 12.27 -11.20 -3.19
C ASP A 67 10.75 -11.00 -3.03
N THR A 68 9.99 -11.65 -3.91
CA THR A 68 8.53 -11.56 -4.02
C THR A 68 7.82 -12.86 -3.65
N ARG A 69 8.55 -13.95 -3.38
CA ARG A 69 7.97 -15.32 -3.30
C ARG A 69 6.91 -15.48 -2.21
N ASP A 70 7.06 -14.75 -1.10
CA ASP A 70 6.19 -14.87 0.08
C ASP A 70 5.12 -13.79 0.17
N TRP A 71 4.88 -13.05 -0.92
CA TRP A 71 3.92 -11.95 -0.99
C TRP A 71 2.75 -12.30 -1.91
N ASP A 72 1.53 -12.02 -1.45
CA ASP A 72 0.30 -12.33 -2.19
C ASP A 72 0.07 -11.32 -3.33
N ILE A 73 0.40 -10.04 -3.08
CA ILE A 73 0.27 -8.95 -4.05
C ILE A 73 1.55 -8.11 -4.04
N VAL A 74 2.06 -7.81 -5.24
CA VAL A 74 3.15 -6.85 -5.44
C VAL A 74 2.77 -5.86 -6.53
N MET A 75 2.85 -4.56 -6.25
CA MET A 75 2.51 -3.50 -7.20
C MET A 75 3.62 -2.46 -7.25
N ARG A 76 4.01 -2.04 -8.45
CA ARG A 76 5.00 -0.98 -8.64
C ARG A 76 4.31 0.35 -8.89
N GLY A 77 4.85 1.43 -8.32
CA GLY A 77 4.40 2.78 -8.59
C GLY A 77 5.49 3.83 -8.60
N GLU A 78 5.06 5.07 -8.79
CA GLU A 78 5.89 6.27 -8.78
C GLU A 78 5.27 7.35 -7.92
N VAL A 79 6.07 7.97 -7.06
CA VAL A 79 5.65 9.06 -6.18
C VAL A 79 5.38 10.30 -7.03
N TYR A 80 4.18 10.86 -6.94
CA TYR A 80 3.80 12.04 -7.74
C TYR A 80 3.44 13.27 -6.89
N LEU A 81 3.18 13.09 -5.59
CA LEU A 81 2.83 14.19 -4.70
C LEU A 81 3.24 13.90 -3.24
N LYS A 82 3.70 14.93 -2.53
CA LYS A 82 3.99 14.90 -1.09
C LYS A 82 3.23 16.03 -0.40
N ARG A 83 2.72 15.78 0.80
CA ARG A 83 2.10 16.79 1.68
C ARG A 83 2.67 16.66 3.09
N SER A 84 2.92 17.78 3.77
CA SER A 84 3.52 17.78 5.11
C SER A 84 2.51 17.84 6.25
N ASN A 85 1.25 18.21 6.00
CA ASN A 85 0.23 18.33 7.03
C ASN A 85 -1.16 17.85 6.55
N PRO A 86 -1.61 16.64 6.96
CA PRO A 86 -0.82 15.59 7.61
C PRO A 86 0.30 15.06 6.66
N PRO A 87 1.35 14.41 7.20
CA PRO A 87 2.46 13.89 6.40
C PRO A 87 1.98 12.76 5.50
N ARG A 88 1.96 13.00 4.18
CA ARG A 88 1.45 12.06 3.18
C ARG A 88 2.37 11.98 1.96
N VAL A 89 2.54 10.77 1.46
CA VAL A 89 3.16 10.47 0.15
C VAL A 89 2.12 9.80 -0.73
N TYR A 90 1.89 10.39 -1.90
CA TYR A 90 0.95 9.89 -2.89
C TYR A 90 1.71 9.26 -4.05
N VAL A 91 1.28 8.06 -4.42
CA VAL A 91 1.96 7.18 -5.36
C VAL A 91 0.95 6.70 -6.39
N SER A 92 1.34 6.75 -7.65
CA SER A 92 0.57 6.19 -8.76
C SER A 92 1.07 4.78 -9.03
N LEU A 93 0.21 3.79 -8.81
CA LEU A 93 0.41 2.39 -9.19
C LEU A 93 -0.16 2.16 -10.60
N TRP A 94 0.27 3.00 -11.57
CA TRP A 94 -0.17 2.97 -12.98
C TRP A 94 -1.68 3.19 -13.19
N GLY A 95 -2.26 4.16 -12.49
CA GLY A 95 -3.68 4.50 -12.58
C GLY A 95 -4.50 4.12 -11.34
N LEU A 96 -3.90 3.38 -10.41
CA LEU A 96 -4.41 3.13 -9.07
C LEU A 96 -3.66 4.02 -8.06
N GLN A 97 -4.34 4.44 -7.00
CA GLN A 97 -3.75 5.28 -5.97
C GLN A 97 -3.21 4.47 -4.79
N LEU A 98 -2.03 4.85 -4.31
CA LEU A 98 -1.50 4.51 -3.00
C LEU A 98 -1.19 5.80 -2.23
N VAL A 99 -1.61 5.87 -0.97
CA VAL A 99 -1.31 6.95 -0.04
C VAL A 99 -0.67 6.37 1.20
N LEU A 100 0.53 6.86 1.52
CA LEU A 100 1.24 6.55 2.76
C LEU A 100 1.12 7.76 3.67
N GLU A 101 0.36 7.65 4.76
CA GLU A 101 0.33 8.63 5.84
C GLU A 101 1.30 8.18 6.93
N ASP A 102 2.57 8.55 6.75
CA ASP A 102 3.69 8.20 7.61
C ASP A 102 4.80 9.28 7.50
N PRO A 103 5.18 9.95 8.61
CA PRO A 103 6.30 10.90 8.63
C PRO A 103 7.61 10.33 8.07
N GLU A 104 7.89 9.05 8.29
CA GLU A 104 9.10 8.42 7.77
C GLU A 104 9.01 8.20 6.26
N ALA A 105 7.84 7.84 5.72
CA ALA A 105 7.65 7.79 4.28
C ALA A 105 7.90 9.16 3.63
N LEU A 106 7.42 10.24 4.26
CA LEU A 106 7.61 11.61 3.77
C LEU A 106 9.09 12.01 3.69
N LYS A 107 9.93 11.56 4.63
CA LYS A 107 11.38 11.84 4.63
C LYS A 107 12.13 11.02 3.58
N ASN A 108 11.71 9.79 3.36
CA ASN A 108 12.51 8.81 2.63
C ASN A 108 12.17 8.67 1.14
N PHE A 109 11.01 9.14 0.71
CA PHE A 109 10.59 9.12 -0.70
C PHE A 109 10.53 10.52 -1.28
N ASP A 110 11.07 10.72 -2.48
CA ASP A 110 10.98 11.96 -3.24
C ASP A 110 10.03 11.83 -4.44
N ILE A 111 9.56 12.97 -4.96
CA ILE A 111 8.73 12.97 -6.17
C ILE A 111 9.57 12.42 -7.34
N GLY A 112 8.99 11.49 -8.09
CA GLY A 112 9.67 10.73 -9.14
C GLY A 112 10.33 9.43 -8.66
N ASP A 113 10.39 9.19 -7.34
CA ASP A 113 10.88 7.91 -6.84
C ASP A 113 9.96 6.77 -7.25
N LYS A 114 10.58 5.68 -7.69
CA LYS A 114 9.90 4.40 -7.90
C LYS A 114 9.85 3.63 -6.59
N LEU A 115 8.74 2.95 -6.37
CA LEU A 115 8.58 2.05 -5.24
C LEU A 115 7.73 0.84 -5.59
N TYR A 116 7.80 -0.15 -4.71
CA TYR A 116 7.06 -1.40 -4.76
C TYR A 116 6.27 -1.53 -3.46
N LEU A 117 4.97 -1.73 -3.57
CA LEU A 117 4.07 -2.10 -2.50
C LEU A 117 3.94 -3.62 -2.48
N PHE A 118 4.08 -4.21 -1.31
CA PHE A 118 3.88 -5.63 -1.05
C PHE A 118 2.77 -5.79 -0.02
N ILE A 119 1.88 -6.75 -0.25
CA ILE A 119 0.77 -7.06 0.66
C ILE A 119 0.68 -8.58 0.79
N ARG A 120 0.48 -9.07 2.01
CA ARG A 120 0.08 -10.45 2.26
C ARG A 120 -0.88 -10.56 3.44
N ALA A 121 -1.73 -11.57 3.42
CA ALA A 121 -2.51 -11.94 4.59
C ALA A 121 -1.62 -12.55 5.66
N LYS A 122 -1.85 -12.17 6.93
CA LYS A 122 -1.24 -12.89 8.05
C LYS A 122 -2.08 -14.15 8.32
N LYS A 123 -1.50 -15.32 8.04
CA LYS A 123 -2.07 -16.63 8.37
C LYS A 123 -1.91 -16.96 9.85
#